data_AF-A0AAD9CQJ2-F1
#
_entry.id   AF-A0AAD9CQJ2-F1
#
_cell.length_a   1.000
_cell.length_b   1.000
_cell.length_c   1.000
_cell.angle_alpha   90.00
_cell.angle_beta   90.00
_cell.angle_gamma   90.00
#
_symmetry.space_group_name_H-M   'P 1'
#
loop_
_entity.id
_entity.type
_entity.pdbx_description
1 polymer ?
#
loop_
_entity_poly.entity_id
_entity_poly.type
_entity_poly.pdbx_seq_one_letter_code
_entity_poly.pdbx_strand_id
1 'polypeptide(L)'
;MLSTEVPEISPGSVVVSETLSAAKSRKPDMKKRDTRPSPFKVPDSNSMLLLSVNEKANRKEEMRKFLALPINEKTTHTARMMAKSKTVFPQQTSTRHELKMAMMKRENIAKDSKHDLISMERQKAVLELSLMMKRSEILKMDKIIAKEDRQLRQLAKNIERDNLKFEEFLRENEKKSVEARTFFEQEAKAKQEKNAEIKKLTAGIGTVTSEIAKFEDILIDYKRYKELLFELSPPEWQEAQKTKALKNKDLSEGEAQEKDREPEESAVRKGLEMEVYGPGRELASITETGMSSANSDAVITISNLDSGHSEFEEDPELYFSDPQQLMNLVTELTEQILSLIQNSTRVEETLEKLKQSTDTTSKKIEKDKEQLTLQINDMKQRIDVEKERGAKLGQKVELHVILKTEDQDVVLDDLGDKVDENHYLSTLEKLANIENRIALLLQSLESIPEDSLEMMKKIKDSERRSRQREEKLREQREKQQERMRRYLERSLADSKKITGRKLVPRCKPVAQKVRVSNVDNTPAEDELHAYLFSPDDID
;
A
#
# COMPACT_ATOMS: atom_id res chain seq x y z
N MET A 1 15.09 34.93 10.79
CA MET A 1 16.02 33.80 10.57
C MET A 1 15.21 32.57 10.23
N LEU A 2 15.76 31.75 9.33
CA LEU A 2 15.28 30.44 8.85
C LEU A 2 14.22 30.48 7.73
N SER A 3 14.67 30.17 6.52
CA SER A 3 13.86 29.63 5.44
C SER A 3 14.74 28.69 4.60
N THR A 4 14.25 27.45 4.49
CA THR A 4 14.10 26.65 3.26
C THR A 4 15.26 26.57 2.27
N GLU A 5 15.78 25.35 2.04
CA GLU A 5 16.51 25.03 0.81
C GLU A 5 16.07 23.70 0.20
N VAL A 6 15.61 23.82 -1.05
CA VAL A 6 15.68 22.88 -2.18
C VAL A 6 16.73 23.51 -3.11
N PRO A 7 17.66 22.78 -3.79
CA PRO A 7 17.45 22.52 -5.24
C PRO A 7 18.19 21.34 -5.94
N GLU A 8 17.58 20.98 -7.07
CA GLU A 8 17.99 20.52 -8.41
C GLU A 8 19.45 20.12 -8.82
N ILE A 9 19.56 18.91 -9.39
CA ILE A 9 19.93 18.48 -10.78
C ILE A 9 20.93 19.31 -11.68
N SER A 10 22.12 18.69 -11.93
CA SER A 10 22.90 18.49 -13.19
C SER A 10 23.66 19.66 -13.89
N PRO A 11 24.61 19.44 -14.85
CA PRO A 11 25.59 18.35 -15.13
C PRO A 11 27.05 18.86 -15.34
N GLY A 12 28.06 17.96 -15.42
CA GLY A 12 29.37 18.33 -15.97
C GLY A 12 30.45 17.25 -16.05
N SER A 13 30.74 16.81 -17.29
CA SER A 13 32.06 16.52 -17.90
C SER A 13 33.16 15.77 -17.13
N VAL A 14 33.59 14.61 -17.64
CA VAL A 14 34.88 14.00 -17.31
C VAL A 14 35.67 13.68 -18.59
N VAL A 15 36.85 14.29 -18.69
CA VAL A 15 37.91 14.03 -19.66
C VAL A 15 39.08 13.34 -18.93
N VAL A 16 39.46 12.17 -19.44
CA VAL A 16 40.80 11.56 -19.60
C VAL A 16 41.96 12.02 -18.68
N SER A 17 42.65 11.06 -18.05
CA SER A 17 44.10 10.79 -18.25
C SER A 17 44.64 9.60 -17.43
N GLU A 18 45.27 8.67 -18.14
CA GLU A 18 46.20 7.65 -17.64
C GLU A 18 47.52 8.27 -17.16
N THR A 19 48.18 7.66 -16.16
CA THR A 19 49.51 7.01 -16.34
C THR A 19 50.14 6.50 -15.02
N LEU A 20 50.72 5.29 -15.14
CA LEU A 20 52.01 4.80 -14.61
C LEU A 20 52.21 4.38 -13.12
N SER A 21 52.30 3.05 -12.98
CA SER A 21 53.48 2.28 -12.52
C SER A 21 53.72 1.90 -11.04
N ALA A 22 53.70 0.56 -10.87
CA ALA A 22 54.73 -0.31 -10.28
C ALA A 22 54.77 -0.58 -8.76
N ALA A 23 54.47 -1.82 -8.35
CA ALA A 23 55.41 -2.77 -7.71
C ALA A 23 54.75 -4.13 -7.40
N LYS A 24 55.59 -5.15 -7.18
CA LYS A 24 55.45 -6.56 -7.58
C LYS A 24 55.65 -7.54 -6.39
N SER A 25 54.99 -8.70 -6.39
CA SER A 25 55.50 -10.06 -6.05
C SER A 25 54.32 -11.06 -6.00
N ARG A 26 54.38 -12.39 -6.19
CA ARG A 26 55.38 -13.40 -6.56
C ARG A 26 54.56 -14.68 -6.89
N LYS A 27 54.82 -15.38 -8.00
CA LYS A 27 54.42 -16.79 -8.22
C LYS A 27 55.66 -17.58 -8.68
N PRO A 28 55.82 -18.85 -8.30
CA PRO A 28 57.07 -19.57 -8.48
C PRO A 28 57.27 -20.06 -9.91
N ASP A 29 58.55 -20.04 -10.31
CA ASP A 29 59.12 -20.58 -11.54
C ASP A 29 59.00 -22.11 -11.62
N MET A 30 58.58 -22.62 -12.78
CA MET A 30 59.12 -23.88 -13.32
C MET A 30 59.44 -23.72 -14.81
N LYS A 31 60.76 -23.76 -15.06
CA LYS A 31 61.54 -23.80 -16.30
C LYS A 31 60.81 -24.29 -17.56
N LYS A 32 60.93 -23.49 -18.62
CA LYS A 32 60.78 -23.91 -20.03
C LYS A 32 61.70 -25.11 -20.33
N ARG A 33 61.11 -26.20 -20.86
CA ARG A 33 61.81 -27.16 -21.71
C ARG A 33 61.13 -27.15 -23.07
N ASP A 34 61.92 -26.96 -24.12
CA ASP A 34 61.49 -27.10 -25.51
C ASP A 34 60.95 -28.51 -25.76
N THR A 35 59.63 -28.63 -25.90
CA THR A 35 59.01 -29.86 -26.41
C THR A 35 59.01 -29.84 -27.93
N ARG A 36 59.89 -30.66 -28.52
CA ARG A 36 59.75 -31.14 -29.90
C ARG A 36 58.33 -31.73 -30.09
N PRO A 37 57.67 -31.54 -31.24
CA PRO A 37 56.36 -32.13 -31.48
C PRO A 37 56.44 -33.67 -31.44
N SER A 38 55.58 -34.29 -30.64
CA SER A 38 55.42 -35.75 -30.57
C SER A 38 55.06 -36.32 -31.96
N PRO A 39 55.68 -37.42 -32.41
CA PRO A 39 55.37 -38.07 -33.69
C PRO A 39 54.00 -38.79 -33.70
N PHE A 40 53.30 -38.84 -32.56
CA PHE A 40 51.94 -39.38 -32.47
C PHE A 40 50.97 -38.28 -32.05
N LYS A 41 50.23 -37.76 -33.03
CA LYS A 41 49.04 -36.93 -32.82
C LYS A 41 47.83 -37.84 -33.05
N VAL A 42 46.96 -37.99 -32.05
CA VAL A 42 45.68 -38.68 -32.23
C VAL A 42 44.82 -37.85 -33.19
N PRO A 43 44.28 -38.40 -34.29
CA PRO A 43 43.42 -37.66 -35.20
C PRO A 43 42.18 -37.13 -34.47
N ASP A 44 41.78 -35.90 -34.79
CA ASP A 44 40.58 -35.27 -34.24
C ASP A 44 39.35 -36.17 -34.43
N SER A 45 38.51 -36.32 -33.41
CA SER A 45 37.39 -37.28 -33.38
C SER A 45 36.43 -37.12 -34.57
N ASN A 46 36.34 -35.91 -35.12
CA ASN A 46 35.55 -35.60 -36.32
C ASN A 46 36.15 -36.19 -37.60
N SER A 47 37.48 -36.32 -37.70
CA SER A 47 38.16 -36.92 -38.86
C SER A 47 37.92 -38.43 -38.95
N MET A 48 37.82 -39.12 -37.81
CA MET A 48 37.57 -40.56 -37.76
C MET A 48 36.12 -40.90 -38.17
N LEU A 49 35.17 -40.06 -37.78
CA LEU A 49 33.77 -40.19 -38.23
C LEU A 49 33.61 -39.91 -39.73
N LEU A 50 34.29 -38.90 -40.28
CA LEU A 50 34.28 -38.62 -41.73
C LEU A 50 34.89 -39.75 -42.56
N LEU A 51 35.99 -40.35 -42.09
CA LEU A 51 36.58 -41.55 -42.69
C LEU A 51 35.61 -42.73 -42.68
N SER A 52 34.90 -42.95 -41.57
CA SER A 52 33.90 -44.03 -41.47
C SER A 52 32.69 -43.79 -42.39
N VAL A 53 32.23 -42.55 -42.52
CA VAL A 53 31.13 -42.19 -43.43
C VAL A 53 31.55 -42.37 -44.89
N ASN A 54 32.76 -41.93 -45.26
CA ASN A 54 33.30 -42.08 -46.61
C ASN A 54 33.58 -43.56 -46.96
N GLU A 55 34.07 -44.35 -46.01
CA GLU A 55 34.26 -45.79 -46.18
C GLU A 55 32.93 -46.52 -46.40
N LYS A 56 31.88 -46.15 -45.66
CA LYS A 56 30.52 -46.66 -45.88
C LYS A 56 29.97 -46.25 -47.25
N ALA A 57 30.25 -45.04 -47.73
CA ALA A 57 29.87 -44.59 -49.07
C ALA A 57 30.57 -45.39 -50.17
N ASN A 58 31.89 -45.58 -50.06
CA ASN A 58 32.68 -46.37 -51.00
C ASN A 58 32.23 -47.84 -51.05
N ARG A 59 31.95 -48.47 -49.91
CA ARG A 59 31.42 -49.84 -49.86
C ARG A 59 30.06 -49.97 -50.56
N LYS A 60 29.18 -48.96 -50.43
CA LYS A 60 27.90 -48.92 -51.14
C LYS A 60 28.09 -48.78 -52.65
N GLU A 61 29.06 -47.99 -53.09
CA GLU A 61 29.38 -47.83 -54.51
C GLU A 61 30.00 -49.11 -55.10
N GLU A 62 30.92 -49.77 -54.38
CA GLU A 62 31.46 -51.08 -54.77
C GLU A 62 30.36 -52.14 -54.89
N MET A 63 29.39 -52.13 -53.96
CA MET A 63 28.24 -53.03 -54.02
C MET A 63 27.36 -52.73 -55.24
N ARG A 64 27.11 -51.46 -55.55
CA ARG A 64 26.37 -51.06 -56.76
C ARG A 64 27.08 -51.51 -58.03
N LYS A 65 28.41 -51.32 -58.11
CA LYS A 65 29.24 -51.79 -59.23
C LYS A 65 29.16 -53.31 -59.37
N PHE A 66 29.22 -54.06 -58.27
CA PHE A 66 29.08 -55.51 -58.30
C PHE A 66 27.69 -55.98 -58.76
N LEU A 67 26.63 -55.32 -58.30
CA LEU A 67 25.26 -55.65 -58.72
C LEU A 67 25.01 -55.38 -60.20
N ALA A 68 25.71 -54.39 -60.78
CA ALA A 68 25.65 -54.05 -62.20
C ALA A 68 26.40 -55.03 -63.12
N LEU A 69 27.20 -55.96 -62.58
CA LEU A 69 27.89 -56.96 -63.41
C LEU A 69 26.92 -58.01 -63.98
N PRO A 70 27.21 -58.57 -65.18
CA PRO A 70 26.49 -59.72 -65.72
C PRO A 70 26.57 -60.95 -64.79
N ILE A 71 25.56 -61.84 -64.85
CA ILE A 71 25.38 -62.93 -63.87
C ILE A 71 26.58 -63.91 -63.87
N ASN A 72 27.22 -64.14 -65.01
CA ASN A 72 28.40 -65.01 -65.14
C ASN A 72 29.67 -64.43 -64.48
N GLU A 73 29.73 -63.13 -64.21
CA GLU A 73 30.88 -62.45 -63.58
C GLU A 73 30.69 -62.25 -62.07
N LYS A 74 29.51 -62.55 -61.53
CA LYS A 74 29.22 -62.41 -60.09
C LYS A 74 29.85 -63.55 -59.28
N THR A 75 30.98 -63.28 -58.63
CA THR A 75 31.65 -64.26 -57.74
C THR A 75 31.15 -64.19 -56.29
N THR A 76 31.15 -65.35 -55.60
CA THR A 76 30.75 -65.49 -54.19
C THR A 76 31.69 -64.77 -53.22
N HIS A 77 31.14 -64.32 -52.07
CA HIS A 77 31.87 -63.51 -51.06
C HIS A 77 33.17 -64.16 -50.57
N THR A 78 33.17 -65.48 -50.41
CA THR A 78 34.34 -66.28 -50.03
C THR A 78 35.45 -66.24 -51.09
N ALA A 79 35.12 -66.33 -52.37
CA ALA A 79 36.10 -66.23 -53.46
C ALA A 79 36.75 -64.84 -53.53
N ARG A 80 36.02 -63.77 -53.18
CA ARG A 80 36.50 -62.38 -53.19
C ARG A 80 37.47 -62.07 -52.05
N MET A 81 37.20 -62.61 -50.85
CA MET A 81 38.11 -62.53 -49.70
C MET A 81 39.44 -63.23 -50.00
N MET A 82 39.38 -64.40 -50.63
CA MET A 82 40.57 -65.16 -51.03
C MET A 82 41.38 -64.48 -52.16
N ALA A 83 40.73 -63.70 -53.02
CA ALA A 83 41.40 -62.91 -54.07
C ALA A 83 42.12 -61.67 -53.50
N LYS A 84 41.57 -61.03 -52.46
CA LYS A 84 42.19 -59.87 -51.79
C LYS A 84 43.36 -60.24 -50.88
N SER A 85 43.47 -61.48 -50.41
CA SER A 85 44.58 -61.99 -49.60
C SER A 85 45.70 -62.67 -50.42
N LYS A 86 45.59 -62.71 -51.76
CA LYS A 86 46.61 -63.25 -52.66
C LYS A 86 47.41 -62.12 -53.31
N THR A 87 48.30 -61.51 -52.53
CA THR A 87 49.44 -60.77 -53.07
C THR A 87 50.71 -61.47 -52.58
N VAL A 88 51.54 -61.88 -53.56
CA VAL A 88 52.86 -62.53 -53.41
C VAL A 88 52.84 -64.00 -53.01
N PHE A 89 52.77 -64.88 -54.01
CA PHE A 89 53.61 -66.09 -54.21
C PHE A 89 53.21 -66.73 -55.55
N PRO A 90 54.12 -66.93 -56.52
CA PRO A 90 53.79 -67.62 -57.76
C PRO A 90 53.57 -69.10 -57.47
N GLN A 91 52.32 -69.55 -57.54
CA GLN A 91 51.98 -70.96 -57.41
C GLN A 91 52.27 -71.65 -58.75
N GLN A 92 53.48 -72.21 -58.86
CA GLN A 92 53.90 -73.08 -59.96
C GLN A 92 53.02 -74.33 -59.95
N THR A 93 51.93 -74.30 -60.73
CA THR A 93 51.07 -75.44 -60.98
C THR A 93 51.25 -75.85 -62.44
N SER A 94 52.34 -76.57 -62.73
CA SER A 94 52.60 -77.14 -64.06
C SER A 94 53.33 -78.49 -64.03
N THR A 95 53.45 -79.14 -62.87
CA THR A 95 54.26 -80.37 -62.71
C THR A 95 53.45 -81.67 -62.62
N ARG A 96 52.16 -81.67 -63.00
CA ARG A 96 51.36 -82.91 -63.09
C ARG A 96 51.27 -83.48 -64.51
N HIS A 97 51.47 -82.66 -65.55
CA HIS A 97 51.46 -83.10 -66.95
C HIS A 97 52.84 -83.56 -67.46
N GLU A 98 53.95 -83.07 -66.87
CA GLU A 98 55.30 -83.52 -67.23
C GLU A 98 55.66 -84.88 -66.63
N LEU A 99 55.17 -85.21 -65.43
CA LEU A 99 55.44 -86.50 -64.77
C LEU A 99 54.80 -87.70 -65.53
N LYS A 100 53.77 -87.45 -66.33
CA LYS A 100 53.09 -88.48 -67.14
C LYS A 100 53.79 -88.75 -68.48
N MET A 101 54.54 -87.78 -69.01
CA MET A 101 55.36 -87.94 -70.23
C MET A 101 56.74 -88.54 -69.95
N ALA A 102 57.24 -88.45 -68.71
CA ALA A 102 58.52 -89.02 -68.30
C ALA A 102 58.51 -90.54 -68.06
N MET A 103 57.34 -91.17 -67.94
CA MET A 103 57.23 -92.64 -67.74
C MET A 103 57.22 -93.44 -69.06
N MET A 104 57.17 -92.77 -70.23
CA MET A 104 57.05 -93.42 -71.56
C MET A 104 58.31 -93.37 -72.43
N LYS A 105 59.44 -92.88 -71.90
CA LYS A 105 60.75 -92.95 -72.58
C LYS A 105 61.82 -93.53 -71.66
N ARG A 106 61.93 -94.86 -71.62
CA ARG A 106 63.13 -95.56 -71.14
C ARG A 106 63.45 -96.70 -72.10
N GLU A 107 64.09 -96.36 -73.21
CA GLU A 107 64.95 -97.27 -73.94
C GLU A 107 66.37 -96.68 -73.97
N ASN A 108 67.34 -97.50 -73.61
CA ASN A 108 68.79 -97.34 -73.79
C ASN A 108 69.56 -96.36 -72.88
N ILE A 109 69.90 -96.81 -71.66
CA ILE A 109 71.24 -96.56 -71.06
C ILE A 109 71.65 -97.80 -70.24
N ALA A 110 72.23 -98.79 -70.92
CA ALA A 110 73.06 -99.79 -70.27
C ALA A 110 74.51 -99.30 -70.34
N LYS A 111 74.94 -98.49 -69.35
CA LYS A 111 76.35 -98.29 -68.88
C LYS A 111 76.62 -97.10 -67.93
N ASP A 112 75.61 -96.44 -67.33
CA ASP A 112 75.79 -95.46 -66.21
C ASP A 112 75.08 -95.85 -64.90
N SER A 113 74.92 -97.15 -64.63
CA SER A 113 73.98 -97.65 -63.61
C SER A 113 74.47 -97.59 -62.14
N LYS A 114 75.74 -97.25 -61.85
CA LYS A 114 76.28 -97.31 -60.47
C LYS A 114 76.50 -95.94 -59.84
N HIS A 115 77.04 -94.97 -60.58
CA HIS A 115 77.36 -93.63 -60.06
C HIS A 115 76.09 -92.82 -59.79
N ASP A 116 75.08 -92.91 -60.67
CA ASP A 116 73.78 -92.25 -60.48
C ASP A 116 72.98 -92.84 -59.33
N LEU A 117 73.06 -94.15 -59.10
CA LEU A 117 72.48 -94.80 -57.92
C LEU A 117 73.15 -94.31 -56.62
N ILE A 118 74.48 -94.19 -56.62
CA ILE A 118 75.24 -93.64 -55.49
C ILE A 118 74.90 -92.16 -55.26
N SER A 119 74.75 -91.37 -56.33
CA SER A 119 74.35 -89.96 -56.25
C SER A 119 72.92 -89.79 -55.71
N MET A 120 71.98 -90.60 -56.20
CA MET A 120 70.59 -90.61 -55.73
C MET A 120 70.49 -91.06 -54.27
N GLU A 121 71.23 -92.09 -53.85
CA GLU A 121 71.24 -92.53 -52.44
C GLU A 121 71.86 -91.47 -51.52
N ARG A 122 72.90 -90.76 -51.99
CA ARG A 122 73.47 -89.60 -51.27
C ARG A 122 72.48 -88.44 -51.17
N GLN A 123 71.79 -88.09 -52.26
CA GLN A 123 70.75 -87.05 -52.25
C GLN A 123 69.59 -87.43 -51.32
N LYS A 124 69.18 -88.69 -51.35
CA LYS A 124 68.17 -89.25 -50.43
C LYS A 124 68.64 -89.11 -48.97
N ALA A 125 69.88 -89.46 -48.64
CA ALA A 125 70.42 -89.30 -47.30
C ALA A 125 70.50 -87.81 -46.85
N VAL A 126 70.86 -86.89 -47.74
CA VAL A 126 70.88 -85.44 -47.44
C VAL A 126 69.45 -84.91 -47.20
N LEU A 127 68.49 -85.31 -48.03
CA LEU A 127 67.09 -84.96 -47.84
C LEU A 127 66.53 -85.56 -46.54
N GLU A 128 66.90 -86.80 -46.22
CA GLU A 128 66.51 -87.46 -44.97
C GLU A 128 67.05 -86.75 -43.74
N LEU A 129 68.33 -86.36 -43.74
CA LEU A 129 68.93 -85.54 -42.68
C LEU A 129 68.24 -84.16 -42.55
N SER A 130 67.98 -83.48 -43.68
CA SER A 130 67.26 -82.21 -43.69
C SER A 130 65.84 -82.35 -43.13
N LEU A 131 65.16 -83.43 -43.50
CA LEU A 131 63.82 -83.77 -43.00
C LEU A 131 63.86 -84.05 -41.50
N MET A 132 64.84 -84.83 -41.01
CA MET A 132 65.06 -85.06 -39.58
C MET A 132 65.31 -83.75 -38.82
N MET A 133 66.15 -82.86 -39.35
CA MET A 133 66.41 -81.53 -38.77
C MET A 133 65.11 -80.70 -38.70
N LYS A 134 64.33 -80.63 -39.79
CA LYS A 134 63.05 -79.91 -39.80
C LYS A 134 62.04 -80.50 -38.83
N ARG A 135 61.94 -81.83 -38.74
CA ARG A 135 61.09 -82.50 -37.73
C ARG A 135 61.53 -82.14 -36.30
N SER A 136 62.84 -82.14 -36.03
CA SER A 136 63.35 -81.76 -34.70
C SER A 136 63.04 -80.30 -34.35
N GLU A 137 63.06 -79.42 -35.34
CA GLU A 137 62.74 -77.99 -35.16
C GLU A 137 61.24 -77.76 -34.96
N ILE A 138 60.38 -78.46 -35.73
CA ILE A 138 58.93 -78.47 -35.52
C ILE A 138 58.61 -78.91 -34.10
N LEU A 139 59.25 -79.98 -33.60
CA LEU A 139 59.05 -80.44 -32.22
C LEU A 139 59.47 -79.40 -31.17
N LYS A 140 60.46 -78.55 -31.45
CA LYS A 140 60.81 -77.44 -30.53
C LYS A 140 59.75 -76.34 -30.58
N MET A 141 59.28 -75.97 -31.77
CA MET A 141 58.21 -74.97 -31.93
C MET A 141 56.92 -75.44 -31.27
N ASP A 142 56.53 -76.71 -31.44
CA ASP A 142 55.36 -77.29 -30.79
C ASP A 142 55.47 -77.24 -29.26
N LYS A 143 56.67 -77.46 -28.69
CA LYS A 143 56.92 -77.30 -27.25
C LYS A 143 56.75 -75.85 -26.80
N ILE A 144 57.19 -74.88 -27.60
CA ILE A 144 57.04 -73.44 -27.30
C ILE A 144 55.56 -73.05 -27.38
N ILE A 145 54.85 -73.44 -28.46
CA ILE A 145 53.42 -73.19 -28.64
C ILE A 145 52.63 -73.80 -27.48
N ALA A 146 52.91 -75.04 -27.08
CA ALA A 146 52.22 -75.68 -25.96
C ALA A 146 52.45 -74.96 -24.61
N LYS A 147 53.62 -74.35 -24.41
CA LYS A 147 53.89 -73.55 -23.21
C LYS A 147 53.11 -72.23 -23.25
N GLU A 148 53.13 -71.53 -24.39
CA GLU A 148 52.40 -70.28 -24.61
C GLU A 148 50.89 -70.49 -24.47
N ASP A 149 50.33 -71.53 -25.09
CA ASP A 149 48.92 -71.91 -25.00
C ASP A 149 48.47 -72.15 -23.55
N ARG A 150 49.33 -72.75 -22.72
CA ARG A 150 49.04 -72.94 -21.28
C ARG A 150 49.00 -71.60 -20.55
N GLN A 151 49.92 -70.68 -20.86
CA GLN A 151 49.93 -69.34 -20.27
C GLN A 151 48.71 -68.54 -20.69
N LEU A 152 48.36 -68.56 -21.98
CA LEU A 152 47.15 -67.91 -22.51
C LEU A 152 45.89 -68.46 -21.85
N ARG A 153 45.77 -69.79 -21.69
CA ARG A 153 44.64 -70.41 -20.98
C ARG A 153 44.55 -69.98 -19.52
N GLN A 154 45.69 -69.82 -18.84
CA GLN A 154 45.69 -69.36 -17.45
C GLN A 154 45.28 -67.88 -17.35
N LEU A 155 45.77 -67.03 -18.25
CA LEU A 155 45.37 -65.62 -18.33
C LEU A 155 43.88 -65.47 -18.66
N ALA A 156 43.37 -66.25 -19.61
CA ALA A 156 41.96 -66.26 -19.96
C ALA A 156 41.07 -66.61 -18.75
N LYS A 157 41.44 -67.66 -17.99
CA LYS A 157 40.74 -68.03 -16.74
C LYS A 157 40.79 -66.95 -15.67
N ASN A 158 41.89 -66.20 -15.60
CA ASN A 158 42.00 -65.10 -14.64
C ASN A 158 41.09 -63.92 -15.03
N ILE A 159 41.09 -63.55 -16.32
CA ILE A 159 40.18 -62.51 -16.84
C ILE A 159 38.72 -62.92 -16.62
N GLU A 160 38.36 -64.17 -16.90
CA GLU A 160 37.00 -64.67 -16.67
C GLU A 160 36.59 -64.56 -15.19
N ARG A 161 37.48 -64.94 -14.26
CA ARG A 161 37.23 -64.78 -12.82
C ARG A 161 37.07 -63.32 -12.40
N ASP A 162 37.88 -62.43 -12.96
CA ASP A 162 37.82 -61.01 -12.61
C ASP A 162 36.59 -60.33 -13.22
N ASN A 163 36.15 -60.75 -14.42
CA ASN A 163 34.87 -60.33 -14.99
C ASN A 163 33.69 -60.74 -14.11
N LEU A 164 33.68 -61.97 -13.59
CA LEU A 164 32.61 -62.43 -12.68
C LEU A 164 32.56 -61.59 -11.40
N LYS A 165 33.71 -61.31 -10.78
CA LYS A 165 33.77 -60.42 -9.61
C LYS A 165 33.29 -59.01 -9.92
N PHE A 166 33.61 -58.50 -11.12
CA PHE A 166 33.18 -57.18 -11.55
C PHE A 166 31.66 -57.12 -11.78
N GLU A 167 31.08 -58.15 -12.38
CA GLU A 167 29.62 -58.28 -12.52
C GLU A 167 28.92 -58.38 -11.16
N GLU A 168 29.48 -59.14 -10.22
CA GLU A 168 28.98 -59.17 -8.84
C GLU A 168 29.06 -57.80 -8.16
N PHE A 169 30.17 -57.08 -8.33
CA PHE A 169 30.33 -55.73 -7.80
C PHE A 169 29.32 -54.75 -8.41
N LEU A 170 29.09 -54.80 -9.72
CA LEU A 170 28.10 -53.95 -10.39
C LEU A 170 26.69 -54.26 -9.90
N ARG A 171 26.32 -55.54 -9.78
CA ARG A 171 25.01 -55.94 -9.25
C ARG A 171 24.81 -55.47 -7.82
N GLU A 172 25.82 -55.60 -6.97
CA GLU A 172 25.75 -55.15 -5.57
C GLU A 172 25.68 -53.61 -5.48
N ASN A 173 26.40 -52.89 -6.35
CA ASN A 173 26.34 -51.43 -6.40
C ASN A 173 24.96 -50.94 -6.87
N GLU A 174 24.42 -51.54 -7.94
CA GLU A 174 23.09 -51.25 -8.45
C GLU A 174 22.02 -51.54 -7.39
N LYS A 175 22.12 -52.70 -6.72
CA LYS A 175 21.24 -53.06 -5.61
C LYS A 175 21.30 -52.03 -4.49
N LYS A 176 22.49 -51.65 -4.01
CA LYS A 176 22.66 -50.61 -2.98
C LYS A 176 22.12 -49.25 -3.42
N SER A 177 22.30 -48.89 -4.69
CA SER A 177 21.78 -47.64 -5.25
C SER A 177 20.26 -47.63 -5.26
N VAL A 178 19.63 -48.73 -5.67
CA VAL A 178 18.18 -48.89 -5.65
C VAL A 178 17.66 -48.90 -4.22
N GLU A 179 18.27 -49.66 -3.31
CA GLU A 179 17.90 -49.68 -1.89
C GLU A 179 17.96 -48.28 -1.27
N ALA A 180 19.05 -47.53 -1.50
CA ALA A 180 19.17 -46.15 -1.06
C ALA A 180 18.05 -45.26 -1.62
N ARG A 181 17.75 -45.35 -2.93
CA ARG A 181 16.66 -44.58 -3.55
C ARG A 181 15.30 -44.93 -2.94
N THR A 182 15.01 -46.22 -2.76
CA THR A 182 13.74 -46.66 -2.17
C THR A 182 13.61 -46.20 -0.71
N PHE A 183 14.71 -46.20 0.05
CA PHE A 183 14.72 -45.69 1.42
C PHE A 183 14.43 -44.18 1.44
N PHE A 184 15.09 -43.39 0.59
CA PHE A 184 14.81 -41.96 0.47
C PHE A 184 13.38 -41.67 0.04
N GLU A 185 12.82 -42.45 -0.89
CA GLU A 185 11.44 -42.29 -1.35
C GLU A 185 10.43 -42.63 -0.24
N GLN A 186 10.67 -43.70 0.52
CA GLN A 186 9.86 -44.05 1.69
C GLN A 186 9.92 -42.98 2.77
N GLU A 187 11.12 -42.45 3.09
CA GLU A 187 11.29 -41.39 4.08
C GLU A 187 10.65 -40.07 3.62
N ALA A 188 10.78 -39.72 2.34
CA ALA A 188 10.11 -38.56 1.75
C ALA A 188 8.59 -38.69 1.80
N LYS A 189 8.05 -39.88 1.51
CA LYS A 189 6.62 -40.17 1.62
C LYS A 189 6.14 -40.09 3.07
N ALA A 190 6.85 -40.70 4.01
CA ALA A 190 6.53 -40.62 5.44
C ALA A 190 6.55 -39.17 5.94
N LYS A 191 7.52 -38.36 5.52
CA LYS A 191 7.58 -36.93 5.81
C LYS A 191 6.38 -36.18 5.22
N GLN A 192 5.98 -36.48 3.99
CA GLN A 192 4.81 -35.88 3.34
C GLN A 192 3.51 -36.23 4.09
N GLU A 193 3.34 -37.49 4.50
CA GLU A 193 2.20 -37.96 5.29
C GLU A 193 2.15 -37.24 6.65
N LYS A 194 3.28 -37.13 7.35
CA LYS A 194 3.37 -36.37 8.61
C LYS A 194 3.08 -34.88 8.43
N ASN A 195 3.54 -34.27 7.33
CA ASN A 195 3.22 -32.87 7.02
C ASN A 195 1.72 -32.67 6.75
N ALA A 196 1.07 -33.63 6.08
CA ALA A 196 -0.38 -33.61 5.87
C ALA A 196 -1.15 -33.76 7.19
N GLU A 197 -0.69 -34.62 8.10
CA GLU A 197 -1.25 -34.78 9.44
C GLU A 197 -1.10 -33.49 10.27
N ILE A 198 0.08 -32.86 10.24
CA ILE A 198 0.31 -31.55 10.88
C ILE A 198 -0.66 -30.52 10.33
N LYS A 199 -0.80 -30.39 9.00
CA LYS A 199 -1.75 -29.44 8.39
C LYS A 199 -3.19 -29.70 8.83
N LYS A 200 -3.60 -30.96 8.92
CA LYS A 200 -4.93 -31.35 9.41
C LYS A 200 -5.12 -30.93 10.87
N LEU A 201 -4.14 -31.20 11.74
CA LEU A 201 -4.17 -30.79 13.14
C LEU A 201 -4.17 -29.27 13.28
N THR A 202 -3.36 -28.54 12.51
CA THR A 202 -3.36 -27.08 12.48
C THR A 202 -4.72 -26.52 12.07
N ALA A 203 -5.37 -27.12 11.07
CA ALA A 203 -6.73 -26.74 10.69
C ALA A 203 -7.73 -27.01 11.84
N GLY A 204 -7.62 -28.16 12.51
CA GLY A 204 -8.46 -28.49 13.67
C GLY A 204 -8.24 -27.57 14.87
N ILE A 205 -6.99 -27.15 15.13
CA ILE A 205 -6.71 -26.11 16.12
C ILE A 205 -7.41 -24.81 15.74
N GLY A 206 -7.31 -24.39 14.46
CA GLY A 206 -7.99 -23.20 13.96
C GLY A 206 -9.52 -23.24 14.11
N THR A 207 -10.15 -24.40 13.93
CA THR A 207 -11.59 -24.54 14.16
C THR A 207 -11.94 -24.42 15.64
N VAL A 208 -11.20 -25.11 16.52
CA VAL A 208 -11.43 -25.07 17.97
C VAL A 208 -11.17 -23.68 18.52
N THR A 209 -10.11 -22.98 18.11
CA THR A 209 -9.86 -21.60 18.54
C THR A 209 -10.95 -20.64 18.08
N SER A 210 -11.49 -20.83 16.87
CA SER A 210 -12.63 -20.04 16.40
C SER A 210 -13.92 -20.32 17.17
N GLU A 211 -14.12 -21.55 17.64
CA GLU A 211 -15.24 -21.91 18.51
C GLU A 211 -15.07 -21.33 19.91
N ILE A 212 -13.87 -21.41 20.48
CA ILE A 212 -13.53 -20.78 21.77
C ILE A 212 -13.80 -19.27 21.70
N ALA A 213 -13.34 -18.58 20.66
CA ALA A 213 -13.61 -17.15 20.50
C ALA A 213 -15.11 -16.81 20.44
N LYS A 214 -15.93 -17.64 19.77
CA LYS A 214 -17.39 -17.47 19.77
C LYS A 214 -17.98 -17.66 21.17
N PHE A 215 -17.49 -18.65 21.92
CA PHE A 215 -17.93 -18.86 23.30
C PHE A 215 -17.45 -17.75 24.24
N GLU A 216 -16.27 -17.18 24.01
CA GLU A 216 -15.77 -16.01 24.73
C GLU A 216 -16.65 -14.78 24.49
N ASP A 217 -17.03 -14.52 23.24
CA ASP A 217 -17.96 -13.42 22.89
C ASP A 217 -19.32 -13.62 23.58
N ILE A 218 -19.88 -14.83 23.52
CA ILE A 218 -21.13 -15.18 24.20
C ILE A 218 -20.99 -15.01 25.73
N LEU A 219 -19.85 -15.38 26.30
CA LEU A 219 -19.58 -15.24 27.73
C LEU A 219 -19.43 -13.78 28.15
N ILE A 220 -18.86 -12.93 27.30
CA ILE A 220 -18.84 -11.47 27.50
C ILE A 220 -20.27 -10.93 27.51
N ASP A 221 -21.12 -11.35 26.57
CA ASP A 221 -22.51 -10.92 26.52
C ASP A 221 -23.30 -11.40 27.76
N TYR A 222 -23.12 -12.65 28.20
CA TYR A 222 -23.74 -13.14 29.44
C TYR A 222 -23.24 -12.39 30.68
N LYS A 223 -21.96 -12.01 30.75
CA LYS A 223 -21.45 -11.15 31.84
C LYS A 223 -22.12 -9.78 31.84
N ARG A 224 -22.25 -9.15 30.66
CA ARG A 224 -22.98 -7.88 30.51
C ARG A 224 -24.45 -8.02 30.91
N TYR A 225 -25.11 -9.11 30.52
CA TYR A 225 -26.48 -9.38 30.93
C TYR A 225 -26.59 -9.59 32.44
N LYS A 226 -25.64 -10.30 33.07
CA LYS A 226 -25.57 -10.45 34.53
C LYS A 226 -25.43 -9.10 35.23
N GLU A 227 -24.52 -8.26 34.77
CA GLU A 227 -24.32 -6.90 35.28
C GLU A 227 -25.57 -6.04 35.14
N LEU A 228 -26.18 -6.04 33.94
CA LEU A 228 -27.42 -5.31 33.67
C LEU A 228 -28.58 -5.79 34.58
N LEU A 229 -28.76 -7.09 34.73
CA LEU A 229 -29.78 -7.66 35.61
C LEU A 229 -29.53 -7.27 37.07
N PHE A 230 -28.27 -7.22 37.50
CA PHE A 230 -27.92 -6.75 38.84
C PHE A 230 -28.26 -5.27 39.01
N GLU A 231 -27.92 -4.41 38.05
CA GLU A 231 -28.22 -2.97 38.09
C GLU A 231 -29.73 -2.65 38.07
N LEU A 232 -30.51 -3.43 37.33
CA LEU A 232 -31.96 -3.29 37.25
C LEU A 232 -32.70 -3.87 38.47
N SER A 233 -32.02 -4.71 39.27
CA SER A 233 -32.60 -5.24 40.51
C SER A 233 -32.76 -4.12 41.56
N PRO A 234 -33.79 -4.15 42.40
CA PRO A 234 -34.01 -3.11 43.41
C PRO A 234 -32.81 -2.90 44.35
N PRO A 235 -32.55 -1.66 44.80
CA PRO A 235 -31.40 -1.35 45.67
C PRO A 235 -31.37 -2.19 46.96
N GLU A 236 -32.53 -2.46 47.56
CA GLU A 236 -32.68 -3.29 48.76
C GLU A 236 -32.17 -4.72 48.53
N TRP A 237 -32.42 -5.27 47.33
CA TRP A 237 -31.97 -6.60 46.96
C TRP A 237 -30.47 -6.61 46.60
N GLN A 238 -29.98 -5.57 45.92
CA GLN A 238 -28.55 -5.42 45.62
C GLN A 238 -27.69 -5.34 46.90
N GLU A 239 -28.14 -4.59 47.90
CA GLU A 239 -27.46 -4.46 49.20
C GLU A 239 -27.50 -5.78 49.99
N ALA A 240 -28.63 -6.49 49.96
CA ALA A 240 -28.73 -7.83 50.54
C ALA A 240 -27.75 -8.82 49.89
N GLN A 241 -27.58 -8.77 48.57
CA GLN A 241 -26.61 -9.62 47.87
C GLN A 241 -25.15 -9.22 48.16
N LYS A 242 -24.83 -7.93 48.18
CA LYS A 242 -23.49 -7.44 48.55
C LYS A 242 -23.12 -7.84 49.98
N THR A 243 -24.08 -7.76 50.92
CA THR A 243 -23.86 -8.15 52.31
C THR A 243 -23.77 -9.68 52.50
N LYS A 244 -24.52 -10.47 51.71
CA LYS A 244 -24.33 -11.93 51.63
C LYS A 244 -22.94 -12.29 51.09
N ALA A 245 -22.53 -11.68 49.98
CA ALA A 245 -21.21 -11.89 49.39
C ALA A 245 -20.06 -11.50 50.35
N LEU A 246 -20.22 -10.40 51.09
CA LEU A 246 -19.24 -9.98 52.10
C LEU A 246 -19.16 -10.98 53.27
N LYS A 247 -20.29 -11.47 53.76
CA LYS A 247 -20.35 -12.51 54.81
C LYS A 247 -19.75 -13.84 54.35
N ASN A 248 -20.01 -14.27 53.12
CA ASN A 248 -19.44 -15.49 52.56
C ASN A 248 -17.92 -15.35 52.37
N LYS A 249 -17.43 -14.15 52.03
CA LYS A 249 -16.00 -13.86 51.92
C LYS A 249 -15.29 -13.86 53.27
N ASP A 250 -15.93 -13.33 54.32
CA ASP A 250 -15.44 -13.37 55.70
C ASP A 250 -15.39 -14.81 56.27
N LEU A 251 -16.33 -15.68 55.86
CA LEU A 251 -16.33 -17.11 56.23
C LEU A 251 -15.27 -17.91 55.49
N SER A 252 -15.01 -17.61 54.21
CA SER A 252 -13.98 -18.28 53.41
C SER A 252 -12.55 -17.92 53.84
N GLU A 253 -12.29 -16.71 54.35
CA GLU A 253 -10.97 -16.36 54.93
C GLU A 253 -10.74 -17.04 56.30
N GLY A 254 -11.81 -17.37 57.05
CA GLY A 254 -11.73 -18.12 58.30
C GLY A 254 -11.37 -19.61 58.12
N GLU A 255 -11.85 -20.25 57.04
CA GLU A 255 -11.59 -21.66 56.77
C GLU A 255 -10.19 -21.92 56.16
N ALA A 256 -9.56 -20.90 55.56
CA ALA A 256 -8.19 -21.00 55.04
C ALA A 256 -7.10 -21.00 56.13
N GLN A 257 -7.43 -20.66 57.39
CA GLN A 257 -6.50 -20.66 58.52
C GLN A 257 -6.54 -21.91 59.42
N GLU A 258 -7.42 -22.89 59.16
CA GLU A 258 -7.61 -24.08 60.01
C GLU A 258 -7.19 -25.41 59.36
N LYS A 259 -6.33 -25.39 58.33
CA LYS A 259 -5.72 -26.59 57.74
C LYS A 259 -4.20 -26.59 57.64
N ASP A 260 -3.51 -25.76 58.41
CA ASP A 260 -2.05 -25.84 58.63
C ASP A 260 -1.73 -26.01 60.12
N ARG A 261 -1.75 -27.27 60.59
CA ARG A 261 -1.23 -27.84 61.87
C ARG A 261 -1.81 -29.25 61.97
N GLU A 262 -1.14 -30.41 61.99
CA GLU A 262 0.20 -30.94 62.26
C GLU A 262 0.08 -32.49 61.96
N PRO A 263 1.05 -33.39 62.28
CA PRO A 263 2.46 -33.47 61.93
C PRO A 263 2.82 -34.84 61.29
N GLU A 264 4.07 -34.98 60.82
CA GLU A 264 4.66 -36.27 60.43
C GLU A 264 4.87 -37.23 61.62
N GLU A 265 4.57 -38.52 61.47
CA GLU A 265 5.57 -39.62 61.57
C GLU A 265 4.96 -41.03 61.39
N SER A 266 5.75 -41.88 60.72
CA SER A 266 5.88 -43.36 60.84
C SER A 266 5.54 -44.22 59.59
N ALA A 267 6.61 -44.48 58.83
CA ALA A 267 7.08 -45.77 58.30
C ALA A 267 6.09 -46.92 57.99
N VAL A 268 6.16 -47.46 56.77
CA VAL A 268 6.71 -48.81 56.44
C VAL A 268 6.35 -49.27 55.01
N ARG A 269 7.41 -49.43 54.19
CA ARG A 269 7.71 -50.45 53.14
C ARG A 269 6.73 -50.76 51.99
N LYS A 270 7.20 -50.43 50.77
CA LYS A 270 7.65 -51.30 49.65
C LYS A 270 7.83 -50.38 48.43
N GLY A 271 8.97 -50.22 47.77
CA GLY A 271 9.99 -51.20 47.41
C GLY A 271 9.89 -51.45 45.89
N LEU A 272 10.57 -50.63 45.09
CA LEU A 272 11.36 -51.05 43.92
C LEU A 272 12.20 -49.86 43.41
N GLU A 273 13.49 -49.92 43.71
CA GLU A 273 14.57 -49.16 43.07
C GLU A 273 14.85 -49.75 41.67
N MET A 274 15.38 -48.96 40.72
CA MET A 274 16.84 -48.93 40.48
C MET A 274 17.19 -48.19 39.17
N GLU A 275 17.91 -47.07 39.35
CA GLU A 275 19.10 -46.55 38.64
C GLU A 275 19.36 -46.97 37.19
N VAL A 276 19.53 -46.07 36.20
CA VAL A 276 20.56 -45.01 36.04
C VAL A 276 21.99 -45.50 36.26
N TYR A 277 22.59 -46.09 35.22
CA TYR A 277 24.03 -46.15 35.06
C TYR A 277 24.47 -45.23 33.92
N GLY A 278 25.21 -44.17 34.27
CA GLY A 278 26.19 -43.58 33.37
C GLY A 278 27.55 -44.29 33.56
N PRO A 279 28.39 -44.29 32.53
CA PRO A 279 29.76 -43.83 32.78
C PRO A 279 30.26 -42.87 31.70
N GLY A 280 30.88 -41.78 32.14
CA GLY A 280 31.53 -40.80 31.28
C GLY A 280 32.86 -41.27 30.68
N ARG A 281 33.22 -40.63 29.55
CA ARG A 281 34.60 -40.36 29.10
C ARG A 281 34.58 -39.22 28.07
N GLU A 282 35.04 -38.05 28.51
CA GLU A 282 36.08 -37.20 27.89
C GLU A 282 36.40 -37.36 26.38
N LEU A 283 36.08 -36.36 25.53
CA LEU A 283 36.98 -35.28 25.05
C LEU A 283 36.46 -34.56 23.78
N ALA A 284 36.38 -33.23 23.90
CA ALA A 284 36.74 -32.15 22.96
C ALA A 284 36.34 -32.15 21.45
N SER A 285 35.52 -31.14 21.12
CA SER A 285 35.77 -30.03 20.18
C SER A 285 36.03 -30.30 18.68
N ILE A 286 35.05 -29.95 17.83
CA ILE A 286 35.28 -29.25 16.54
C ILE A 286 34.18 -28.20 16.34
N THR A 287 34.61 -26.95 16.32
CA THR A 287 33.96 -25.80 15.69
C THR A 287 33.83 -26.02 14.19
N GLU A 288 32.67 -25.73 13.58
CA GLU A 288 32.57 -24.73 12.51
C GLU A 288 31.19 -24.66 11.83
N THR A 289 30.81 -23.40 11.57
CA THR A 289 29.95 -22.91 10.49
C THR A 289 28.44 -23.00 10.69
N GLY A 290 27.91 -21.90 11.22
CA GLY A 290 26.51 -21.55 11.09
C GLY A 290 26.11 -21.20 9.66
N MET A 291 24.88 -21.56 9.32
CA MET A 291 24.04 -20.80 8.41
C MET A 291 22.62 -20.75 8.98
N SER A 292 22.13 -19.52 9.03
CA SER A 292 20.80 -19.05 9.41
C SER A 292 19.63 -19.89 8.91
N SER A 293 18.66 -20.14 9.78
CA SER A 293 17.24 -20.16 9.40
C SER A 293 16.42 -19.62 10.56
N ALA A 294 16.02 -18.36 10.43
CA ALA A 294 15.12 -17.68 11.34
C ALA A 294 13.71 -18.28 11.23
N ASN A 295 13.34 -19.11 12.20
CA ASN A 295 11.94 -19.30 12.56
C ASN A 295 11.79 -18.75 13.98
N SER A 296 11.11 -17.62 14.06
CA SER A 296 10.63 -17.03 15.31
C SER A 296 9.67 -18.02 15.98
N ASP A 297 10.22 -18.81 16.90
CA ASP A 297 9.45 -19.60 17.85
C ASP A 297 8.87 -18.61 18.87
N ALA A 298 7.71 -18.05 18.54
CA ALA A 298 6.88 -17.37 19.52
C ALA A 298 6.33 -18.45 20.45
N VAL A 299 7.15 -18.80 21.45
CA VAL A 299 6.70 -19.45 22.68
C VAL A 299 5.59 -18.57 23.22
N ILE A 300 4.35 -18.98 22.99
CA ILE A 300 3.19 -18.48 23.74
C ILE A 300 3.41 -19.04 25.14
N THR A 301 4.13 -18.27 25.94
CA THR A 301 4.15 -18.41 27.38
C THR A 301 2.72 -18.13 27.85
N ILE A 302 1.90 -19.19 27.93
CA ILE A 302 0.68 -19.18 28.75
C ILE A 302 1.15 -19.26 30.20
N SER A 303 1.74 -18.16 30.67
CA SER A 303 2.01 -17.95 32.08
C SER A 303 0.70 -17.60 32.76
N ASN A 304 0.33 -18.42 33.73
CA ASN A 304 -0.69 -18.20 34.75
C ASN A 304 -2.11 -18.00 34.23
N LEU A 305 -2.79 -19.12 33.93
CA LEU A 305 -4.18 -19.21 34.38
C LEU A 305 -4.13 -19.40 35.90
N ASP A 306 -4.31 -18.29 36.59
CA ASP A 306 -4.79 -18.26 37.97
C ASP A 306 -5.99 -19.21 38.05
N SER A 307 -5.78 -20.35 38.72
CA SER A 307 -6.82 -21.32 39.00
C SER A 307 -7.68 -20.80 40.15
N GLY A 308 -8.36 -19.68 39.93
CA GLY A 308 -9.46 -19.18 40.74
C GLY A 308 -10.75 -19.94 40.42
N HIS A 309 -10.70 -21.28 40.46
CA HIS A 309 -11.82 -22.15 40.10
C HIS A 309 -12.71 -22.45 41.32
N SER A 310 -13.15 -21.41 42.04
CA SER A 310 -14.03 -21.56 43.21
C SER A 310 -15.38 -20.86 43.08
N GLU A 311 -15.72 -20.25 41.94
CA GLU A 311 -16.98 -19.50 41.78
C GLU A 311 -18.08 -20.28 41.03
N PHE A 312 -17.86 -21.58 40.74
CA PHE A 312 -18.77 -22.39 39.92
C PHE A 312 -19.76 -23.27 40.70
N GLU A 313 -19.91 -23.10 42.02
CA GLU A 313 -20.83 -23.91 42.84
C GLU A 313 -21.99 -23.14 43.50
N GLU A 314 -22.19 -21.85 43.21
CA GLU A 314 -23.36 -21.12 43.72
C GLU A 314 -24.26 -20.73 42.55
N ASP A 315 -25.41 -21.40 42.43
CA ASP A 315 -26.49 -21.01 41.51
C ASP A 315 -26.77 -19.51 41.72
N PRO A 316 -26.56 -18.65 40.71
CA PRO A 316 -26.74 -17.22 40.89
C PRO A 316 -28.21 -16.94 41.22
N GLU A 317 -28.52 -16.51 42.44
CA GLU A 317 -29.85 -16.03 42.81
C GLU A 317 -30.17 -14.80 41.93
N LEU A 318 -31.10 -14.94 40.99
CA LEU A 318 -31.59 -13.85 40.15
C LEU A 318 -32.83 -13.22 40.80
N TYR A 319 -32.93 -11.89 40.77
CA TYR A 319 -34.13 -11.18 41.23
C TYR A 319 -35.33 -11.45 40.30
N PHE A 320 -35.11 -11.42 38.99
CA PHE A 320 -36.14 -11.65 37.99
C PHE A 320 -36.31 -13.15 37.73
N SER A 321 -37.52 -13.67 37.98
CA SER A 321 -37.84 -15.08 37.74
C SER A 321 -38.53 -15.33 36.39
N ASP A 322 -39.23 -14.31 35.87
CA ASP A 322 -39.93 -14.35 34.59
C ASP A 322 -39.38 -13.25 33.66
N PRO A 323 -38.91 -13.57 32.43
CA PRO A 323 -38.45 -12.58 31.46
C PRO A 323 -39.44 -11.44 31.18
N GLN A 324 -40.75 -11.69 31.32
CA GLN A 324 -41.75 -10.64 31.11
C GLN A 324 -41.66 -9.52 32.15
N GLN A 325 -41.19 -9.80 33.37
CA GLN A 325 -40.98 -8.78 34.41
C GLN A 325 -39.95 -7.74 33.98
N LEU A 326 -38.85 -8.20 33.37
CA LEU A 326 -37.82 -7.32 32.84
C LEU A 326 -38.34 -6.49 31.66
N MET A 327 -39.09 -7.10 30.76
CA MET A 327 -39.67 -6.40 29.61
C MET A 327 -40.65 -5.31 30.05
N ASN A 328 -41.49 -5.60 31.04
CA ASN A 328 -42.42 -4.62 31.61
C ASN A 328 -41.66 -3.47 32.28
N LEU A 329 -40.61 -3.77 33.08
CA LEU A 329 -39.77 -2.75 33.72
C LEU A 329 -39.08 -1.85 32.70
N VAL A 330 -38.50 -2.42 31.64
CA VAL A 330 -37.89 -1.64 30.56
C VAL A 330 -38.93 -0.79 29.84
N THR A 331 -40.14 -1.31 29.62
CA THR A 331 -41.23 -0.55 29.01
C THR A 331 -41.69 0.61 29.88
N GLU A 332 -41.79 0.40 31.19
CA GLU A 332 -42.12 1.47 32.15
C GLU A 332 -41.00 2.53 32.20
N LEU A 333 -39.73 2.11 32.24
CA LEU A 333 -38.59 3.03 32.20
C LEU A 333 -38.53 3.81 30.88
N THR A 334 -38.82 3.18 29.75
CA THR A 334 -38.86 3.88 28.46
C THR A 334 -40.02 4.87 28.40
N GLU A 335 -41.20 4.51 28.92
CA GLU A 335 -42.32 5.44 29.05
C GLU A 335 -41.98 6.63 29.97
N GLN A 336 -41.34 6.38 31.12
CA GLN A 336 -40.86 7.42 32.01
C GLN A 336 -39.83 8.33 31.32
N ILE A 337 -38.85 7.77 30.61
CA ILE A 337 -37.86 8.54 29.84
C ILE A 337 -38.55 9.38 28.77
N LEU A 338 -39.51 8.82 28.04
CA LEU A 338 -40.29 9.55 27.03
C LEU A 338 -41.09 10.69 27.65
N SER A 339 -41.76 10.47 28.78
CA SER A 339 -42.49 11.50 29.52
C SER A 339 -41.57 12.62 30.03
N LEU A 340 -40.36 12.28 30.49
CA LEU A 340 -39.36 13.24 30.94
C LEU A 340 -38.82 14.07 29.78
N ILE A 341 -38.57 13.44 28.62
CA ILE A 341 -38.18 14.14 27.39
C ILE A 341 -39.28 15.11 26.97
N GLN A 342 -40.54 14.67 26.94
CA GLN A 342 -41.69 15.52 26.60
C GLN A 342 -41.85 16.70 27.56
N ASN A 343 -41.67 16.48 28.87
CA ASN A 343 -41.69 17.54 29.87
C ASN A 343 -40.53 18.52 29.65
N SER A 344 -39.32 18.02 29.45
CA SER A 344 -38.13 18.84 29.16
C SER A 344 -38.35 19.70 27.91
N THR A 345 -38.88 19.14 26.82
CA THR A 345 -39.18 19.89 25.60
C THR A 345 -40.26 20.94 25.82
N ARG A 346 -41.31 20.63 26.59
CA ARG A 346 -42.35 21.60 26.95
C ARG A 346 -41.80 22.75 27.78
N VAL A 347 -40.94 22.47 28.76
CA VAL A 347 -40.27 23.48 29.57
C VAL A 347 -39.35 24.34 28.70
N GLU A 348 -38.58 23.72 27.81
CA GLU A 348 -37.70 24.42 26.86
C GLU A 348 -38.49 25.37 25.94
N GLU A 349 -39.63 24.95 25.41
CA GLU A 349 -40.51 25.83 24.63
C GLU A 349 -41.03 27.02 25.45
N THR A 350 -41.44 26.79 26.70
CA THR A 350 -41.90 27.89 27.57
C THR A 350 -40.77 28.88 27.89
N LEU A 351 -39.56 28.36 28.09
CA LEU A 351 -38.36 29.16 28.33
C LEU A 351 -38.01 30.00 27.09
N GLU A 352 -38.09 29.41 25.90
CA GLU A 352 -37.82 30.11 24.65
C GLU A 352 -38.87 31.22 24.38
N LYS A 353 -40.15 30.95 24.66
CA LYS A 353 -41.21 31.98 24.61
C LYS A 353 -40.95 33.12 25.59
N LEU A 354 -40.55 32.81 26.83
CA LEU A 354 -40.18 33.82 27.82
C LEU A 354 -38.98 34.64 27.35
N LYS A 355 -37.95 34.00 26.83
CA LYS A 355 -36.74 34.65 26.29
C LYS A 355 -37.08 35.61 25.15
N GLN A 356 -37.93 35.20 24.21
CA GLN A 356 -38.41 36.08 23.14
C GLN A 356 -39.19 37.28 23.69
N SER A 357 -40.01 37.08 24.73
CA SER A 357 -40.74 38.18 25.40
C SER A 357 -39.79 39.14 26.15
N THR A 358 -38.73 38.63 26.78
CA THR A 358 -37.72 39.47 27.45
C THR A 358 -36.87 40.24 26.44
N ASP A 359 -36.56 39.65 25.29
CA ASP A 359 -35.80 40.32 24.23
C ASP A 359 -36.62 41.43 23.58
N THR A 360 -37.90 41.19 23.32
CA THR A 360 -38.80 42.20 22.75
C THR A 360 -39.06 43.36 23.71
N THR A 361 -39.24 43.07 25.01
CA THR A 361 -39.36 44.11 26.05
C THR A 361 -38.07 44.88 26.23
N SER A 362 -36.91 44.22 26.26
CA SER A 362 -35.59 44.87 26.33
C SER A 362 -35.36 45.81 25.15
N LYS A 363 -35.67 45.37 23.92
CA LYS A 363 -35.60 46.22 22.71
C LYS A 363 -36.53 47.44 22.80
N LYS A 364 -37.71 47.29 23.41
CA LYS A 364 -38.63 48.42 23.63
C LYS A 364 -38.05 49.41 24.64
N ILE A 365 -37.55 48.91 25.77
CA ILE A 365 -36.90 49.72 26.81
C ILE A 365 -35.68 50.46 26.24
N GLU A 366 -34.89 49.81 25.39
CA GLU A 366 -33.74 50.43 24.75
C GLU A 366 -34.13 51.59 23.83
N LYS A 367 -35.19 51.42 23.01
CA LYS A 367 -35.76 52.51 22.20
C LYS A 367 -36.29 53.66 23.05
N ASP A 368 -37.02 53.35 24.13
CA ASP A 368 -37.54 54.36 25.05
C ASP A 368 -36.39 55.11 25.74
N LYS A 369 -35.31 54.40 26.11
CA LYS A 369 -34.09 54.99 26.66
C LYS A 369 -33.41 55.92 25.67
N GLU A 370 -33.23 55.49 24.41
CA GLU A 370 -32.70 56.34 23.34
C GLU A 370 -33.54 57.61 23.17
N GLN A 371 -34.86 57.48 23.12
CA GLN A 371 -35.79 58.62 23.03
C GLN A 371 -35.65 59.58 24.22
N LEU A 372 -35.59 59.05 25.45
CA LEU A 372 -35.39 59.86 26.65
C LEU A 372 -34.02 60.55 26.65
N THR A 373 -32.96 59.89 26.18
CA THR A 373 -31.64 60.53 26.07
C THR A 373 -31.64 61.68 25.06
N LEU A 374 -32.36 61.54 23.94
CA LEU A 374 -32.55 62.63 22.97
C LEU A 374 -33.31 63.81 23.59
N GLN A 375 -34.39 63.54 24.34
CA GLN A 375 -35.14 64.59 25.05
C GLN A 375 -34.29 65.29 26.11
N ILE A 376 -33.50 64.54 26.88
CA ILE A 376 -32.58 65.10 27.87
C ILE A 376 -31.55 66.01 27.18
N ASN A 377 -31.00 65.60 26.04
CA ASN A 377 -30.03 66.41 25.30
C ASN A 377 -30.66 67.68 24.72
N ASP A 378 -31.88 67.61 24.17
CA ASP A 378 -32.64 68.79 23.71
C ASP A 378 -32.90 69.76 24.87
N MET A 379 -33.37 69.25 26.02
CA MET A 379 -33.59 70.08 27.21
C MET A 379 -32.30 70.70 27.72
N LYS A 380 -31.19 69.96 27.76
CA LYS A 380 -29.87 70.50 28.13
C LYS A 380 -29.46 71.64 27.19
N GLN A 381 -29.59 71.45 25.89
CA GLN A 381 -29.28 72.48 24.91
C GLN A 381 -30.15 73.73 25.11
N ARG A 382 -31.45 73.57 25.36
CA ARG A 382 -32.36 74.70 25.67
C ARG A 382 -31.93 75.43 26.95
N ILE A 383 -31.56 74.68 27.99
CA ILE A 383 -31.05 75.24 29.25
C ILE A 383 -29.77 76.04 28.99
N ASP A 384 -28.83 75.52 28.19
CA ASP A 384 -27.57 76.21 27.91
C ASP A 384 -27.79 77.50 27.12
N VAL A 385 -28.66 77.48 26.09
CA VAL A 385 -29.05 78.69 25.35
C VAL A 385 -29.71 79.71 26.28
N GLU A 386 -30.60 79.27 27.18
CA GLU A 386 -31.27 80.17 28.12
C GLU A 386 -30.32 80.69 29.20
N LYS A 387 -29.35 79.89 29.67
CA LYS A 387 -28.26 80.34 30.55
C LYS A 387 -27.39 81.39 29.87
N GLU A 388 -27.02 81.19 28.60
CA GLU A 388 -26.27 82.19 27.83
C GLU A 388 -27.07 83.49 27.67
N ARG A 389 -28.37 83.40 27.40
CA ARG A 389 -29.27 84.56 27.36
C ARG A 389 -29.35 85.26 28.71
N GLY A 390 -29.50 84.51 29.80
CA GLY A 390 -29.50 85.02 31.16
C GLY A 390 -28.18 85.71 31.51
N ALA A 391 -27.04 85.15 31.12
CA ALA A 391 -25.72 85.75 31.30
C ALA A 391 -25.58 87.06 30.50
N LYS A 392 -26.00 87.09 29.23
CA LYS A 392 -26.03 88.32 28.42
C LYS A 392 -26.94 89.39 29.02
N LEU A 393 -28.10 88.99 29.53
CA LEU A 393 -29.03 89.90 30.20
C LEU A 393 -28.43 90.42 31.52
N GLY A 394 -27.77 89.55 32.29
CA GLY A 394 -27.04 89.90 33.51
C GLY A 394 -25.96 90.93 33.25
N GLN A 395 -25.12 90.72 32.23
CA GLN A 395 -24.13 91.71 31.77
C GLN A 395 -24.79 93.02 31.37
N LYS A 396 -25.92 92.97 30.65
CA LYS A 396 -26.65 94.19 30.27
C LYS A 396 -27.22 94.94 31.48
N VAL A 397 -27.72 94.22 32.47
CA VAL A 397 -28.21 94.81 33.73
C VAL A 397 -27.05 95.39 34.54
N GLU A 398 -25.92 94.68 34.63
CA GLU A 398 -24.70 95.16 35.30
C GLU A 398 -24.16 96.43 34.62
N LEU A 399 -24.04 96.44 33.28
CA LEU A 399 -23.72 97.65 32.52
C LEU A 399 -24.73 98.78 32.79
N HIS A 400 -26.02 98.47 32.84
CA HIS A 400 -27.06 99.46 33.13
C HIS A 400 -26.96 100.01 34.55
N VAL A 401 -26.58 99.19 35.54
CA VAL A 401 -26.36 99.64 36.92
C VAL A 401 -25.11 100.52 37.01
N ILE A 402 -24.01 100.13 36.35
CA ILE A 402 -22.79 100.95 36.25
C ILE A 402 -23.08 102.29 35.57
N LEU A 403 -23.86 102.30 34.48
CA LEU A 403 -24.20 103.51 33.74
C LEU A 403 -25.22 104.42 34.46
N LYS A 404 -25.96 103.91 35.45
CA LYS A 404 -27.13 104.60 36.02
C LYS A 404 -26.87 105.51 37.21
N THR A 405 -25.65 105.60 37.74
CA THR A 405 -25.45 106.35 39.00
C THR A 405 -24.53 107.55 38.93
N GLU A 406 -23.67 107.71 37.91
CA GLU A 406 -22.77 108.88 37.90
C GLU A 406 -22.54 109.49 36.50
N ASP A 407 -22.50 108.69 35.43
CA ASP A 407 -22.11 109.21 34.10
C ASP A 407 -23.27 109.69 33.23
N GLN A 408 -24.53 109.27 33.47
CA GLN A 408 -25.66 109.68 32.63
C GLN A 408 -26.06 111.16 32.82
N ASP A 409 -26.01 111.67 34.05
CA ASP A 409 -26.35 113.07 34.31
C ASP A 409 -25.24 114.00 33.82
N VAL A 410 -23.96 113.60 33.95
CA VAL A 410 -22.80 114.34 33.41
C VAL A 410 -22.82 114.36 31.88
N VAL A 411 -23.13 113.24 31.22
CA VAL A 411 -23.23 113.19 29.76
C VAL A 411 -24.49 113.90 29.24
N LEU A 412 -25.60 113.91 29.99
CA LEU A 412 -26.79 114.67 29.60
C LEU A 412 -26.59 116.19 29.75
N ASP A 413 -25.81 116.64 30.73
CA ASP A 413 -25.40 118.05 30.86
C ASP A 413 -24.44 118.45 29.73
N ASP A 414 -23.40 117.65 29.48
CA ASP A 414 -22.40 117.89 28.40
C ASP A 414 -23.02 117.78 26.99
N LEU A 415 -24.04 116.93 26.82
CA LEU A 415 -24.83 116.83 25.59
C LEU A 415 -25.89 117.93 25.50
N GLY A 416 -26.41 118.44 26.61
CA GLY A 416 -27.24 119.64 26.67
C GLY A 416 -26.47 120.85 26.16
N ASP A 417 -25.26 121.05 26.68
CA ASP A 417 -24.34 122.11 26.24
C ASP A 417 -23.97 121.95 24.75
N LYS A 418 -23.67 120.73 24.29
CA LYS A 418 -23.40 120.48 22.85
C LYS A 418 -24.63 120.62 21.95
N VAL A 419 -25.84 120.32 22.42
CA VAL A 419 -27.07 120.44 21.63
C VAL A 419 -27.48 121.89 21.49
N ASP A 420 -27.20 122.75 22.47
CA ASP A 420 -27.30 124.20 22.33
C ASP A 420 -26.24 124.76 21.35
N GLU A 421 -25.05 124.17 21.25
CA GLU A 421 -24.07 124.49 20.20
C GLU A 421 -24.46 123.98 18.80
N ASN A 422 -25.20 122.87 18.68
CA ASN A 422 -25.47 122.20 17.39
C ASN A 422 -26.73 122.66 16.65
N HIS A 423 -27.49 123.62 17.16
CA HIS A 423 -28.66 124.17 16.47
C HIS A 423 -28.33 125.09 15.28
N TYR A 424 -27.04 125.23 14.92
CA TYR A 424 -26.58 126.06 13.79
C TYR A 424 -25.59 125.37 12.83
N LEU A 425 -25.59 124.03 12.70
CA LEU A 425 -24.72 123.35 11.72
C LEU A 425 -25.26 123.45 10.28
N SER A 426 -24.43 124.01 9.40
CA SER A 426 -24.72 124.30 7.99
C SER A 426 -24.70 123.02 7.13
N THR A 427 -25.40 123.04 5.99
CA THR A 427 -25.48 121.92 5.02
C THR A 427 -24.10 121.40 4.60
N LEU A 428 -23.08 122.27 4.63
CA LEU A 428 -21.70 121.92 4.32
C LEU A 428 -21.07 120.97 5.36
N GLU A 429 -21.35 121.16 6.64
CA GLU A 429 -20.84 120.31 7.73
C GLU A 429 -21.52 118.94 7.74
N LYS A 430 -22.78 118.85 7.28
CA LYS A 430 -23.48 117.58 7.10
C LYS A 430 -22.89 116.75 5.94
N LEU A 431 -22.51 117.40 4.85
CA LEU A 431 -21.82 116.75 3.74
C LEU A 431 -20.42 116.29 4.14
N ALA A 432 -19.68 117.13 4.89
CA ALA A 432 -18.38 116.75 5.44
C ALA A 432 -18.47 115.48 6.30
N ASN A 433 -19.54 115.30 7.09
CA ASN A 433 -19.76 114.08 7.87
C ASN A 433 -20.09 112.85 7.02
N ILE A 434 -20.85 112.98 5.94
CA ILE A 434 -21.13 111.86 5.02
C ILE A 434 -19.84 111.45 4.30
N GLU A 435 -19.07 112.42 3.83
CA GLU A 435 -17.80 112.19 3.16
C GLU A 435 -16.81 111.49 4.10
N ASN A 436 -16.76 111.90 5.37
CA ASN A 436 -15.95 111.24 6.39
C ASN A 436 -16.43 109.80 6.65
N ARG A 437 -17.75 109.54 6.66
CA ARG A 437 -18.30 108.17 6.82
C ARG A 437 -17.96 107.26 5.64
N ILE A 438 -18.00 107.78 4.43
CA ILE A 438 -17.64 107.03 3.22
C ILE A 438 -16.14 106.76 3.21
N ALA A 439 -15.31 107.75 3.59
CA ALA A 439 -13.88 107.58 3.73
C ALA A 439 -13.53 106.46 4.73
N LEU A 440 -14.22 106.40 5.88
CA LEU A 440 -14.02 105.35 6.87
C LEU A 440 -14.41 103.94 6.35
N LEU A 441 -15.49 103.83 5.57
CA LEU A 441 -15.91 102.55 5.00
C LEU A 441 -14.94 102.06 3.91
N LEU A 442 -14.45 102.97 3.06
CA LEU A 442 -13.43 102.63 2.06
C LEU A 442 -12.10 102.25 2.72
N GLN A 443 -11.70 102.98 3.76
CA GLN A 443 -10.51 102.63 4.55
C GLN A 443 -10.67 101.26 5.24
N SER A 444 -11.89 100.93 5.70
CA SER A 444 -12.15 99.59 6.25
C SER A 444 -12.07 98.49 5.19
N LEU A 445 -12.49 98.76 3.96
CA LEU A 445 -12.41 97.81 2.85
C LEU A 445 -10.96 97.63 2.35
N GLU A 446 -10.19 98.72 2.30
CA GLU A 446 -8.77 98.72 1.93
C GLU A 446 -7.88 98.12 3.03
N SER A 447 -8.32 98.18 4.29
CA SER A 447 -7.64 97.53 5.41
C SER A 447 -7.80 96.00 5.46
N ILE A 448 -8.68 95.43 4.62
CA ILE A 448 -8.82 93.97 4.52
C ILE A 448 -7.60 93.43 3.77
N PRO A 449 -6.77 92.57 4.38
CA PRO A 449 -5.59 92.03 3.71
C PRO A 449 -5.97 91.28 2.43
N GLU A 450 -5.28 91.57 1.33
CA GLU A 450 -5.57 90.97 0.01
C GLU A 450 -5.51 89.44 0.06
N ASP A 451 -4.61 88.87 0.88
CA ASP A 451 -4.51 87.42 1.11
C ASP A 451 -5.78 86.81 1.71
N SER A 452 -6.41 87.52 2.66
CA SER A 452 -7.69 87.10 3.27
C SER A 452 -8.83 87.17 2.27
N LEU A 453 -8.81 88.19 1.42
CA LEU A 453 -9.82 88.40 0.39
C LEU A 453 -9.69 87.37 -0.75
N GLU A 454 -8.46 87.04 -1.16
CA GLU A 454 -8.17 85.92 -2.06
C GLU A 454 -8.56 84.56 -1.47
N MET A 455 -8.26 84.32 -0.18
CA MET A 455 -8.67 83.10 0.50
C MET A 455 -10.20 82.99 0.53
N MET A 456 -10.91 84.08 0.83
CA MET A 456 -12.38 84.11 0.82
C MET A 456 -12.96 83.84 -0.58
N LYS A 457 -12.37 84.43 -1.64
CA LYS A 457 -12.74 84.13 -3.04
C LYS A 457 -12.47 82.67 -3.39
N LYS A 458 -11.29 82.13 -3.05
CA LYS A 458 -10.90 80.72 -3.27
C LYS A 458 -11.82 79.75 -2.53
N ILE A 459 -12.22 80.05 -1.31
CA ILE A 459 -13.16 79.25 -0.52
C ILE A 459 -14.52 79.22 -1.23
N LYS A 460 -15.08 80.38 -1.57
CA LYS A 460 -16.38 80.49 -2.25
C LYS A 460 -16.38 79.78 -3.61
N ASP A 461 -15.31 79.93 -4.39
CA ASP A 461 -15.16 79.24 -5.68
C ASP A 461 -14.90 77.74 -5.54
N SER A 462 -14.22 77.30 -4.49
CA SER A 462 -14.03 75.87 -4.18
C SER A 462 -15.34 75.20 -3.77
N GLU A 463 -16.16 75.88 -2.97
CA GLU A 463 -17.48 75.43 -2.56
C GLU A 463 -18.40 75.29 -3.76
N ARG A 464 -18.46 76.31 -4.62
CA ARG A 464 -19.23 76.28 -5.87
C ARG A 464 -18.82 75.11 -6.76
N ARG A 465 -17.51 74.88 -6.95
CA ARG A 465 -16.99 73.75 -7.74
C ARG A 465 -17.25 72.38 -7.07
N SER A 466 -17.29 72.32 -5.75
CA SER A 466 -17.61 71.10 -5.02
C SER A 466 -19.08 70.71 -5.21
N ARG A 467 -20.01 71.67 -5.03
CA ARG A 467 -21.45 71.47 -5.27
C ARG A 467 -21.73 70.99 -6.69
N GLN A 468 -21.08 71.59 -7.69
CA GLN A 468 -21.22 71.16 -9.10
C GLN A 468 -20.71 69.73 -9.36
N ARG A 469 -19.63 69.29 -8.70
CA ARG A 469 -19.11 67.92 -8.84
C ARG A 469 -20.01 66.90 -8.17
N GLU A 470 -20.50 67.21 -6.98
CA GLU A 470 -21.44 66.38 -6.24
C GLU A 470 -22.76 66.21 -7.00
N GLU A 471 -23.29 67.29 -7.57
CA GLU A 471 -24.50 67.27 -8.42
C GLU A 471 -24.30 66.40 -9.66
N LYS A 472 -23.17 66.56 -10.38
CA LYS A 472 -22.85 65.68 -11.53
C LYS A 472 -22.73 64.20 -11.15
N LEU A 473 -22.14 63.89 -9.99
CA LEU A 473 -22.00 62.51 -9.53
C LEU A 473 -23.36 61.91 -9.14
N ARG A 474 -24.24 62.71 -8.51
CA ARG A 474 -25.62 62.30 -8.23
C ARG A 474 -26.40 62.00 -9.51
N GLU A 475 -26.35 62.89 -10.50
CA GLU A 475 -27.00 62.67 -11.80
C GLU A 475 -26.51 61.40 -12.50
N GLN A 476 -25.20 61.09 -12.44
CA GLN A 476 -24.66 59.87 -13.03
C GLN A 476 -25.16 58.61 -12.31
N ARG A 477 -25.21 58.65 -10.98
CA ARG A 477 -25.71 57.53 -10.16
C ARG A 477 -27.20 57.30 -10.41
N GLU A 478 -28.00 58.36 -10.48
CA GLU A 478 -29.42 58.29 -10.80
C GLU A 478 -29.65 57.75 -12.22
N LYS A 479 -28.90 58.22 -13.23
CA LYS A 479 -28.96 57.67 -14.60
C LYS A 479 -28.57 56.19 -14.65
N GLN A 480 -27.58 55.74 -13.88
CA GLN A 480 -27.24 54.32 -13.78
C GLN A 480 -28.34 53.51 -13.09
N GLN A 481 -28.86 53.99 -11.96
CA GLN A 481 -29.97 53.35 -11.25
C GLN A 481 -31.24 53.27 -12.11
N GLU A 482 -31.56 54.33 -12.85
CA GLU A 482 -32.70 54.36 -13.77
C GLU A 482 -32.50 53.39 -14.94
N ARG A 483 -31.28 53.29 -15.50
CA ARG A 483 -30.97 52.27 -16.51
C ARG A 483 -31.19 50.86 -15.97
N MET A 484 -30.65 50.56 -14.78
CA MET A 484 -30.85 49.26 -14.14
C MET A 484 -32.33 48.97 -13.88
N ARG A 485 -33.07 49.96 -13.35
CA ARG A 485 -34.52 49.85 -13.11
C ARG A 485 -35.26 49.57 -14.41
N ARG A 486 -34.99 50.31 -15.49
CA ARG A 486 -35.60 50.10 -16.80
C ARG A 486 -35.22 48.76 -17.42
N TYR A 487 -34.01 48.24 -17.19
CA TYR A 487 -33.64 46.88 -17.62
C TYR A 487 -34.45 45.82 -16.88
N LEU A 488 -34.55 45.95 -15.56
CA LEU A 488 -35.33 45.04 -14.73
C LEU A 488 -36.82 45.06 -15.13
N GLU A 489 -37.39 46.24 -15.29
CA GLU A 489 -38.77 46.42 -15.75
C GLU A 489 -39.00 45.80 -17.14
N ARG A 490 -38.05 45.97 -18.08
CA ARG A 490 -38.13 45.34 -19.40
C ARG A 490 -38.01 43.82 -19.35
N SER A 491 -37.25 43.27 -18.38
CA SER A 491 -37.12 41.82 -18.18
C SER A 491 -38.37 41.20 -17.55
N LEU A 492 -39.06 41.96 -16.70
CA LEU A 492 -40.31 41.54 -16.04
C LEU A 492 -41.54 41.79 -16.91
N ALA A 493 -41.46 42.68 -17.90
CA ALA A 493 -42.56 42.97 -18.80
C ALA A 493 -42.83 41.79 -19.73
N ASP A 494 -44.09 41.34 -19.76
CA ASP A 494 -44.54 40.27 -20.64
C ASP A 494 -44.27 40.59 -22.12
N SER A 495 -43.76 39.60 -22.85
CA SER A 495 -43.51 39.74 -24.28
C SER A 495 -44.83 40.04 -25.02
N LYS A 496 -44.85 41.14 -25.80
CA LYS A 496 -46.03 41.50 -26.61
C LYS A 496 -46.29 40.39 -27.63
N LYS A 497 -47.43 39.72 -27.52
CA LYS A 497 -47.86 38.69 -28.48
C LYS A 497 -48.10 39.35 -29.84
N ILE A 498 -47.23 39.06 -30.81
CA ILE A 498 -47.42 39.47 -32.20
C ILE A 498 -48.57 38.64 -32.77
N THR A 499 -49.79 39.17 -32.73
CA THR A 499 -50.93 38.56 -33.40
C THR A 499 -50.74 38.74 -34.91
N GLY A 500 -50.18 37.72 -35.56
CA GLY A 500 -50.22 37.59 -37.02
C GLY A 500 -51.66 37.45 -37.53
N ARG A 501 -51.83 37.41 -38.86
CA ARG A 501 -53.17 37.26 -39.48
C ARG A 501 -53.89 36.03 -38.94
N LYS A 502 -55.10 36.24 -38.43
CA LYS A 502 -55.96 35.23 -37.83
C LYS A 502 -56.29 34.13 -38.85
N LEU A 503 -55.98 32.88 -38.52
CA LEU A 503 -56.30 31.72 -39.34
C LEU A 503 -57.84 31.52 -39.34
N VAL A 504 -58.47 31.45 -40.52
CA VAL A 504 -59.92 31.28 -40.65
C VAL A 504 -60.26 29.80 -40.86
N PRO A 505 -60.96 29.13 -39.93
CA PRO A 505 -61.40 27.75 -40.09
C PRO A 505 -62.57 27.64 -41.10
N ARG A 506 -62.53 26.62 -41.97
CA ARG A 506 -63.39 26.52 -43.16
C ARG A 506 -64.75 25.85 -42.99
N CYS A 507 -65.13 25.29 -41.84
CA CYS A 507 -66.48 24.75 -41.58
C CYS A 507 -66.74 24.59 -40.07
N LYS A 508 -68.02 24.66 -39.65
CA LYS A 508 -68.49 24.49 -38.26
C LYS A 508 -69.29 23.17 -38.13
N PRO A 509 -68.90 22.20 -37.29
CA PRO A 509 -69.76 21.05 -36.96
C PRO A 509 -70.89 21.45 -36.00
N VAL A 510 -72.06 20.82 -36.17
CA VAL A 510 -73.32 21.08 -35.46
C VAL A 510 -73.25 20.57 -34.01
N ALA A 511 -73.68 21.41 -33.07
CA ALA A 511 -73.57 21.22 -31.63
C ALA A 511 -74.58 20.19 -31.06
N GLN A 512 -74.08 19.27 -30.22
CA GLN A 512 -74.87 18.37 -29.40
C GLN A 512 -75.17 19.04 -28.05
N LYS A 513 -76.46 19.10 -27.67
CA LYS A 513 -76.92 19.73 -26.42
C LYS A 513 -76.70 18.77 -25.24
N VAL A 514 -75.92 19.19 -24.24
CA VAL A 514 -75.88 18.58 -22.90
C VAL A 514 -76.14 19.66 -21.84
N ARG A 515 -76.90 19.26 -20.83
CA ARG A 515 -77.55 20.09 -19.80
C ARG A 515 -76.55 20.84 -18.91
N VAL A 516 -76.94 22.06 -18.54
CA VAL A 516 -76.26 22.92 -17.56
C VAL A 516 -76.74 22.55 -16.15
N SER A 517 -75.80 22.29 -15.25
CA SER A 517 -75.97 22.52 -13.81
C SER A 517 -75.10 23.73 -13.43
N ASN A 518 -75.79 24.78 -12.97
CA ASN A 518 -75.31 25.90 -12.16
C ASN A 518 -74.52 25.36 -10.94
N VAL A 519 -73.55 26.02 -10.30
CA VAL A 519 -73.00 27.39 -10.33
C VAL A 519 -71.72 27.34 -9.45
N ASP A 520 -70.79 28.24 -9.78
CA ASP A 520 -69.65 28.78 -9.00
C ASP A 520 -68.55 27.87 -8.43
N ASN A 521 -67.41 27.94 -9.15
CA ASN A 521 -66.07 27.73 -8.62
C ASN A 521 -65.66 28.91 -7.74
N THR A 522 -65.39 28.64 -6.47
CA THR A 522 -64.43 29.42 -5.67
C THR A 522 -63.26 28.49 -5.31
N PRO A 523 -62.00 28.95 -5.41
CA PRO A 523 -60.83 28.11 -5.22
C PRO A 523 -60.55 27.95 -3.71
N ALA A 524 -60.71 26.74 -3.20
CA ALA A 524 -60.22 26.34 -1.88
C ALA A 524 -58.87 25.63 -2.05
N GLU A 525 -57.79 26.41 -2.23
CA GLU A 525 -56.45 25.96 -1.88
C GLU A 525 -56.20 26.38 -0.43
N ASP A 526 -56.70 25.60 0.54
CA ASP A 526 -56.31 25.70 1.96
C ASP A 526 -56.70 24.43 2.77
N GLU A 527 -56.80 23.27 2.14
CA GLU A 527 -57.17 21.99 2.79
C GLU A 527 -56.02 20.97 2.85
N LEU A 528 -54.77 21.44 2.80
CA LEU A 528 -53.57 20.62 3.03
C LEU A 528 -52.81 20.99 4.32
N HIS A 529 -53.24 22.04 5.04
CA HIS A 529 -52.59 22.49 6.28
C HIS A 529 -53.38 22.21 7.56
N ALA A 530 -54.59 21.66 7.47
CA ALA A 530 -55.42 21.32 8.64
C ALA A 530 -55.23 19.88 9.17
N TYR A 531 -54.45 19.02 8.49
CA TYR A 531 -54.19 17.64 8.93
C TYR A 531 -52.92 17.48 9.77
N LEU A 532 -52.05 18.50 9.85
CA LEU A 532 -50.76 18.36 10.55
C LEU A 532 -50.73 18.94 11.97
N PHE A 533 -51.72 19.75 12.38
CA PHE A 533 -51.71 20.40 13.69
C PHE A 533 -53.12 20.62 14.24
N SER A 534 -53.68 19.61 14.91
CA SER A 534 -54.43 19.83 16.16
C SER A 534 -54.32 18.61 17.07
N PRO A 535 -54.20 18.84 18.39
CA PRO A 535 -53.91 17.83 19.40
C PRO A 535 -55.19 17.15 19.87
N ASP A 536 -55.12 15.87 20.18
CA ASP A 536 -55.92 15.28 21.26
C ASP A 536 -55.17 14.08 21.85
N ASP A 537 -54.93 14.21 23.15
CA ASP A 537 -54.65 13.15 24.12
C ASP A 537 -55.83 12.15 24.20
N ILE A 538 -55.63 11.09 24.99
CA ILE A 538 -56.56 10.02 25.42
C ILE A 538 -56.44 8.79 24.50
N ASP A 539 -55.85 7.65 24.89
CA ASP A 539 -55.60 7.04 26.21
C ASP A 539 -54.13 6.66 26.43
#